data_AF-A0A077PGJ4-F1
#
_entry.id   AF-A0A077PGJ4-F1
#
_cell.length_a   1.000
_cell.length_b   1.000
_cell.length_c   1.000
_cell.angle_alpha   90.00
_cell.angle_beta   90.00
_cell.angle_gamma   90.00
#
_symmetry.space_group_name_H-M   'P 1'
#
loop_
_entity.id
_entity.type
_entity.pdbx_description
1 polymer ?
#
loop_
_entity_poly.entity_id
_entity_poly.type
_entity_poly.pdbx_seq_one_letter_code
_entity_poly.pdbx_strand_id
1 'polypeptide(L)'
;MRPFTVNYINKLNDQWREIDCIIDLADEHIHNHIDTYNSLCRSAMVLCVSHMENFYKELVKNLISDIDKMDFKLLPDAMKRQFCKKFVGYEDSKENNKKITNLINELENHGNFKISYDAFLPSKNKNPKPSAIESICDNLGTKKIFEKLSGTIFDNVFSMTDKEIERFEKIIDISVKKRLSKQQKLDTFVLTQKTSSIQSKDRSLWESFFDNINTKRHDIAHGNVFENSTSTSELKVIKNKCKTFQKICIFIVFSNIN
;
A
#
# COMPACT_ATOMS: atom_id res chain seq x y z
N MET A 1 20.72 1.85 6.72
CA MET A 1 19.72 2.89 6.41
C MET A 1 19.00 2.53 5.11
N ARG A 2 17.71 2.86 4.96
CA ARG A 2 16.87 2.60 3.77
C ARG A 2 16.59 3.89 2.98
N PRO A 3 17.59 4.48 2.29
CA PRO A 3 17.50 5.83 1.73
C PRO A 3 16.45 5.97 0.61
N PHE A 4 16.22 4.95 -0.21
CA PHE A 4 15.29 5.03 -1.33
C PHE A 4 13.86 5.17 -0.82
N THR A 5 13.46 4.31 0.13
CA THR A 5 12.13 4.38 0.73
C THR A 5 11.91 5.65 1.55
N VAL A 6 12.93 6.13 2.27
CA VAL A 6 12.85 7.43 3.00
C VAL A 6 12.59 8.58 2.03
N ASN A 7 13.34 8.64 0.92
CA ASN A 7 13.13 9.66 -0.11
C ASN A 7 11.74 9.55 -0.76
N TYR A 8 11.25 8.32 -0.97
CA TYR A 8 9.92 8.09 -1.51
C TYR A 8 8.80 8.60 -0.58
N ILE A 9 8.91 8.37 0.73
CA ILE A 9 7.93 8.89 1.70
C ILE A 9 7.82 10.42 1.64
N ASN A 10 8.94 11.12 1.45
CA ASN A 10 8.91 12.58 1.30
C ASN A 10 8.12 12.99 0.04
N LYS A 11 8.35 12.30 -1.09
CA LYS A 11 7.60 12.52 -2.35
C LYS A 11 6.11 12.19 -2.23
N LEU A 12 5.72 11.22 -1.39
CA LEU A 12 4.30 10.92 -1.15
C LEU A 12 3.56 12.15 -0.60
N ASN A 13 4.18 12.95 0.26
CA ASN A 13 3.53 14.15 0.78
C ASN A 13 3.27 15.18 -0.34
N ASP A 14 4.22 15.34 -1.28
CA ASP A 14 4.04 16.23 -2.43
C ASP A 14 2.91 15.76 -3.35
N GLN A 15 2.81 14.44 -3.55
CA GLN A 15 1.76 13.82 -4.35
C GLN A 15 0.36 14.08 -3.76
N TRP A 16 0.19 13.92 -2.44
CA TRP A 16 -1.11 14.17 -1.81
C TRP A 16 -1.49 15.66 -1.74
N ARG A 17 -0.51 16.57 -1.80
CA ARG A 17 -0.77 18.02 -1.89
C ARG A 17 -1.47 18.41 -3.18
N GLU A 18 -1.26 17.68 -4.28
CA GLU A 18 -1.99 17.91 -5.54
C GLU A 18 -3.51 17.75 -5.33
N ILE A 19 -3.92 16.72 -4.57
CA ILE A 19 -5.32 16.48 -4.25
C ILE A 19 -5.86 17.57 -3.31
N ASP A 20 -5.05 18.04 -2.36
CA ASP A 20 -5.44 19.18 -1.52
C ASP A 20 -5.76 20.41 -2.35
N CYS A 21 -4.91 20.74 -3.34
CA CYS A 21 -5.18 21.87 -4.25
C CYS A 21 -6.50 21.72 -5.02
N ILE A 22 -6.81 20.50 -5.50
CA ILE A 22 -8.07 20.26 -6.23
C ILE A 22 -9.28 20.39 -5.30
N ILE A 23 -9.16 19.88 -4.07
CA ILE A 23 -10.24 19.95 -3.08
C ILE A 23 -10.48 21.40 -2.65
N ASP A 24 -9.43 22.16 -2.36
CA ASP A 24 -9.54 23.56 -1.96
C ASP A 24 -10.16 24.40 -3.10
N LEU A 25 -9.74 24.16 -4.35
CA LEU A 25 -10.37 24.80 -5.51
C LEU A 25 -11.84 24.40 -5.65
N ALA A 26 -12.20 23.14 -5.39
CA ALA A 26 -13.59 22.71 -5.43
C ALA A 26 -14.43 23.48 -4.39
N ASP A 27 -13.93 23.61 -3.16
CA ASP A 27 -14.61 24.35 -2.07
C ASP A 27 -14.96 25.80 -2.47
N GLU A 28 -14.14 26.47 -3.28
CA GLU A 28 -14.43 27.82 -3.79
C GLU A 28 -15.64 27.89 -4.74
N HIS A 29 -15.97 26.77 -5.40
CA HIS A 29 -17.02 26.70 -6.41
C HIS A 29 -18.33 26.08 -5.90
N ILE A 30 -18.40 25.60 -4.66
CA ILE A 30 -19.54 24.84 -4.13
C ILE A 30 -20.89 25.57 -4.21
N HIS A 31 -20.90 26.89 -4.04
CA HIS A 31 -22.13 27.70 -4.02
C HIS A 31 -22.44 28.39 -5.36
N ASN A 32 -21.42 28.60 -6.20
CA ASN A 32 -21.53 29.49 -7.36
C ASN A 32 -21.42 28.75 -8.70
N HIS A 33 -20.76 27.59 -8.74
CA HIS A 33 -20.48 26.84 -9.98
C HIS A 33 -20.53 25.33 -9.73
N ILE A 34 -21.74 24.80 -9.54
CA ILE A 34 -21.94 23.39 -9.13
C ILE A 34 -21.32 22.38 -10.11
N ASP A 35 -21.35 22.63 -11.41
CA ASP A 35 -20.75 21.75 -12.41
C ASP A 35 -19.22 21.70 -12.31
N THR A 36 -18.62 22.84 -11.96
CA THR A 36 -17.17 22.94 -11.71
C THR A 36 -16.82 22.18 -10.44
N TYR A 37 -17.55 22.42 -9.35
CA TYR A 37 -17.42 21.68 -8.09
C TYR A 37 -17.51 20.16 -8.30
N ASN A 38 -18.55 19.70 -9.00
CA ASN A 38 -18.77 18.28 -9.28
C ASN A 38 -17.65 17.67 -10.12
N SER A 39 -17.13 18.41 -11.10
CA SER A 39 -16.05 17.93 -11.96
C SER A 39 -14.71 17.85 -11.22
N LEU A 40 -14.42 18.82 -10.36
CA LEU A 40 -13.23 18.81 -9.50
C LEU A 40 -13.28 17.67 -8.48
N CYS A 41 -14.41 17.47 -7.80
CA CYS A 41 -14.59 16.36 -6.84
C CYS A 41 -14.40 14.98 -7.50
N ARG A 42 -15.01 14.78 -8.68
CA ARG A 42 -14.83 13.53 -9.44
C ARG A 42 -13.37 13.33 -9.88
N SER A 43 -12.70 14.40 -10.30
CA SER A 43 -11.27 14.37 -10.67
C SER A 43 -10.39 14.00 -9.48
N ALA A 44 -10.64 14.60 -8.30
CA ALA A 44 -9.94 14.29 -7.07
C ALA A 44 -10.11 12.81 -6.66
N MET A 45 -11.33 12.26 -6.75
CA MET A 45 -11.58 10.85 -6.45
C MET A 45 -10.78 9.92 -7.37
N VAL A 46 -10.78 10.19 -8.68
CA VAL A 46 -10.01 9.39 -9.66
C VAL A 46 -8.52 9.49 -9.37
N LEU A 47 -8.02 10.69 -9.04
CA LEU A 47 -6.61 10.91 -8.73
C LEU A 47 -6.18 10.21 -7.43
N CYS A 48 -7.01 10.25 -6.38
CA CYS A 48 -6.82 9.50 -5.13
C CYS A 48 -6.58 8.01 -5.39
N VAL A 49 -7.44 7.37 -6.20
CA VAL A 49 -7.31 5.95 -6.52
C VAL A 49 -6.08 5.69 -7.39
N SER A 50 -5.81 6.56 -8.38
CA SER A 50 -4.63 6.46 -9.25
C SER A 50 -3.31 6.56 -8.47
N HIS A 51 -3.26 7.40 -7.43
CA HIS A 51 -2.11 7.50 -6.54
C HIS A 51 -1.89 6.21 -5.73
N MET A 52 -2.96 5.55 -5.29
CA MET A 52 -2.89 4.24 -4.65
C MET A 52 -2.45 3.14 -5.61
N GLU A 53 -2.84 3.19 -6.89
CA GLU A 53 -2.34 2.25 -7.91
C GLU A 53 -0.83 2.37 -8.09
N ASN A 54 -0.32 3.60 -8.22
CA ASN A 54 1.11 3.83 -8.39
C ASN A 54 1.92 3.52 -7.13
N PHE A 55 1.30 3.64 -5.95
CA PHE A 55 1.98 3.46 -4.67
C PHE A 55 2.70 2.12 -4.56
N TYR A 56 2.06 1.03 -4.96
CA TYR A 56 2.63 -0.31 -4.83
C TYR A 56 3.83 -0.53 -5.75
N LYS A 57 3.77 0.04 -6.96
CA LYS A 57 4.88 -0.01 -7.91
C LYS A 57 6.11 0.69 -7.35
N GLU A 58 5.93 1.90 -6.83
CA GLU A 58 7.01 2.65 -6.24
C GLU A 58 7.49 2.05 -4.91
N LEU A 59 6.59 1.49 -4.09
CA LEU A 59 6.98 0.76 -2.88
C LEU A 59 7.92 -0.39 -3.20
N VAL A 60 7.54 -1.26 -4.15
CA VAL A 60 8.36 -2.41 -4.56
C VAL A 60 9.70 -1.93 -5.11
N LYS A 61 9.70 -0.93 -6.01
CA LYS A 61 10.94 -0.40 -6.59
C LYS A 61 11.90 0.16 -5.54
N ASN A 62 11.40 0.98 -4.62
CA ASN A 62 12.23 1.59 -3.57
C ASN A 62 12.71 0.55 -2.54
N LEU A 63 11.85 -0.41 -2.18
CA LEU A 63 12.22 -1.51 -1.29
C LEU A 63 13.33 -2.36 -1.88
N ILE A 64 13.19 -2.78 -3.14
CA ILE A 64 14.22 -3.57 -3.83
C ILE A 64 15.52 -2.79 -3.96
N SER A 65 15.44 -1.49 -4.27
CA SER A 65 16.63 -0.61 -4.30
C SER A 65 17.32 -0.53 -2.93
N ASP A 66 16.56 -0.54 -1.84
CA ASP A 66 17.09 -0.54 -0.48
C ASP A 66 17.68 -1.88 -0.03
N ILE A 67 17.34 -2.99 -0.69
CA ILE A 67 17.88 -4.34 -0.42
C ILE A 67 18.79 -4.85 -1.54
N ASP A 68 19.12 -4.06 -2.57
CA ASP A 68 19.90 -4.52 -3.75
C ASP A 68 21.27 -5.11 -3.39
N LYS A 69 21.87 -4.64 -2.28
CA LYS A 69 23.15 -5.14 -1.74
C LYS A 69 23.00 -6.26 -0.72
N MET A 70 21.78 -6.67 -0.40
CA MET A 70 21.51 -7.73 0.56
C MET A 70 21.78 -9.08 -0.09
N ASP A 71 22.52 -9.94 0.62
CA ASP A 71 22.74 -11.32 0.16
C ASP A 71 21.40 -12.05 0.04
N PHE A 72 21.21 -12.79 -1.07
CA PHE A 72 19.97 -13.51 -1.37
C PHE A 72 19.54 -14.41 -0.21
N LYS A 73 20.50 -15.03 0.47
CA LYS A 73 20.26 -15.91 1.63
C LYS A 73 19.57 -15.20 2.81
N LEU A 74 19.74 -13.88 2.93
CA LEU A 74 19.18 -13.08 4.02
C LEU A 74 17.74 -12.64 3.75
N LEU A 75 17.25 -12.79 2.51
CA LEU A 75 15.88 -12.42 2.16
C LEU A 75 14.85 -13.31 2.86
N PRO A 76 13.62 -12.81 3.09
CA PRO A 76 12.51 -13.66 3.50
C PRO A 76 12.23 -14.76 2.47
N ASP A 77 11.91 -15.97 2.94
CA ASP A 77 11.65 -17.14 2.07
C ASP A 77 10.54 -16.89 1.04
N ALA A 78 9.52 -16.12 1.42
CA ALA A 78 8.45 -15.71 0.52
C ALA A 78 9.00 -14.87 -0.66
N MET A 79 9.93 -13.95 -0.40
CA MET A 79 10.57 -13.16 -1.46
C MET A 79 11.48 -14.02 -2.33
N LYS A 80 12.26 -14.93 -1.74
CA LYS A 80 13.10 -15.89 -2.48
C LYS A 80 12.27 -16.73 -3.44
N ARG A 81 11.16 -17.32 -2.93
CA ARG A 81 10.22 -18.12 -3.72
C ARG A 81 9.58 -17.29 -4.82
N GLN A 82 9.09 -16.09 -4.51
CA GLN A 82 8.45 -15.22 -5.50
C GLN A 82 9.43 -14.83 -6.61
N PHE A 83 10.66 -14.51 -6.26
CA PHE A 83 11.70 -14.20 -7.23
C PHE A 83 11.97 -15.38 -8.18
N CYS A 84 12.14 -16.59 -7.63
CA CYS A 84 12.39 -17.80 -8.40
C CYS A 84 11.21 -18.21 -9.30
N LYS A 85 9.96 -17.94 -8.88
CA LYS A 85 8.76 -18.19 -9.70
C LYS A 85 8.80 -17.46 -11.05
N LYS A 86 9.47 -16.30 -11.13
CA LYS A 86 9.62 -15.57 -12.40
C LYS A 86 10.34 -16.41 -13.48
N PHE A 87 11.28 -17.28 -13.09
CA PHE A 87 12.08 -18.09 -14.00
C PHE A 87 11.50 -19.48 -14.25
N VAL A 88 10.82 -20.04 -13.25
CA VAL A 88 10.27 -21.40 -13.31
C VAL A 88 8.83 -21.43 -13.81
N GLY A 89 8.02 -20.44 -13.43
CA GLY A 89 6.58 -20.40 -13.64
C GLY A 89 5.81 -20.22 -12.34
N TYR A 90 4.57 -19.73 -12.47
CA TYR A 90 3.69 -19.42 -11.33
C TYR A 90 2.73 -20.55 -10.96
N GLU A 91 2.67 -21.63 -11.75
CA GLU A 91 1.80 -22.77 -11.50
C GLU A 91 2.24 -23.55 -10.27
N ASP A 92 1.29 -23.87 -9.40
CA ASP A 92 1.54 -24.64 -8.18
C ASP A 92 1.53 -26.15 -8.48
N SER A 93 2.66 -26.62 -9.00
CA SER A 93 2.90 -28.05 -9.27
C SER A 93 4.04 -28.58 -8.41
N LYS A 94 4.02 -29.89 -8.11
CA LYS A 94 5.14 -30.54 -7.38
C LYS A 94 6.47 -30.35 -8.10
N GLU A 95 6.45 -30.38 -9.43
CA GLU A 95 7.64 -30.17 -10.26
C GLU A 95 8.17 -28.74 -10.16
N ASN A 96 7.31 -27.74 -10.30
CA ASN A 96 7.71 -26.33 -10.18
C ASN A 96 8.22 -26.02 -8.78
N ASN A 97 7.56 -26.53 -7.74
CA ASN A 97 8.01 -26.37 -6.36
C ASN A 97 9.40 -26.98 -6.11
N LYS A 98 9.71 -28.12 -6.75
CA LYS A 98 11.06 -28.72 -6.70
C LYS A 98 12.08 -27.84 -7.43
N LYS A 99 11.76 -27.38 -8.65
CA LYS A 99 12.63 -26.47 -9.42
C LYS A 99 12.90 -25.16 -8.68
N ILE A 100 11.88 -24.56 -8.05
CA ILE A 100 12.01 -23.35 -7.22
C ILE A 100 12.93 -23.61 -6.03
N THR A 101 12.73 -24.71 -5.30
CA THR A 101 13.59 -25.06 -4.15
C THR A 101 15.05 -25.23 -4.57
N ASN A 102 15.29 -25.93 -5.68
CA ASN A 102 16.64 -26.10 -6.21
C ASN A 102 17.27 -24.74 -6.60
N LEU A 103 16.53 -23.88 -7.31
CA LEU A 103 17.02 -22.55 -7.69
C LEU A 103 17.33 -21.67 -6.47
N ILE A 104 16.52 -21.74 -5.41
CA ILE A 104 16.81 -21.05 -4.16
C ILE A 104 18.15 -21.53 -3.58
N ASN A 105 18.35 -22.84 -3.46
CA ASN A 105 19.59 -23.41 -2.92
C ASN A 105 20.82 -22.97 -3.73
N GLU A 106 20.72 -22.98 -5.07
CA GLU A 106 21.81 -22.51 -5.95
C GLU A 106 22.12 -21.02 -5.71
N LEU A 107 21.09 -20.17 -5.66
CA LEU A 107 21.26 -18.73 -5.45
C LEU A 107 21.79 -18.39 -4.05
N GLU A 108 21.45 -19.16 -3.03
CA GLU A 108 22.00 -19.02 -1.68
C GLU A 108 23.49 -19.39 -1.59
N ASN A 109 23.95 -20.34 -2.42
CA ASN A 109 25.33 -20.82 -2.42
C ASN A 109 26.27 -20.01 -3.31
N HIS A 110 25.76 -19.38 -4.38
CA HIS A 110 26.61 -18.77 -5.42
C HIS A 110 26.81 -17.24 -5.34
N GLY A 111 26.15 -16.55 -4.42
CA GLY A 111 26.41 -15.12 -4.11
C GLY A 111 26.24 -14.14 -5.28
N ASN A 112 26.38 -12.83 -5.03
CA ASN A 112 26.37 -11.77 -6.06
C ASN A 112 25.16 -11.72 -7.02
N PHE A 113 23.97 -12.06 -6.54
CA PHE A 113 22.76 -11.97 -7.35
C PHE A 113 22.00 -10.66 -7.11
N LYS A 114 21.62 -9.96 -8.19
CA LYS A 114 20.78 -8.75 -8.11
C LYS A 114 19.31 -9.09 -8.35
N ILE A 115 18.50 -8.80 -7.35
CA ILE A 115 17.06 -9.02 -7.42
C ILE A 115 16.44 -7.91 -8.29
N SER A 116 15.64 -8.29 -9.28
CA SER A 116 14.89 -7.34 -10.08
C SER A 116 13.51 -7.09 -9.49
N TYR A 117 13.10 -5.82 -9.41
CA TYR A 117 11.84 -5.40 -8.80
C TYR A 117 10.61 -5.91 -9.55
N ASP A 118 10.73 -6.13 -10.86
CA ASP A 118 9.66 -6.61 -11.72
C ASP A 118 9.20 -8.04 -11.36
N ALA A 119 10.04 -8.82 -10.67
CA ALA A 119 9.68 -10.16 -10.17
C ALA A 119 8.56 -10.13 -9.10
N PHE A 120 8.36 -8.99 -8.45
CA PHE A 120 7.37 -8.81 -7.37
C PHE A 120 6.13 -8.06 -7.83
N LEU A 121 6.15 -7.49 -9.04
CA LEU A 121 5.03 -6.76 -9.60
C LEU A 121 4.12 -7.68 -10.44
N PRO A 122 2.81 -7.40 -10.48
CA PRO A 122 1.93 -8.06 -11.43
C PRO A 122 2.30 -7.67 -12.87
N SER A 123 2.03 -8.57 -13.82
CA SER A 123 2.30 -8.35 -15.25
C SER A 123 1.50 -7.20 -15.88
N LYS A 124 0.38 -6.82 -15.26
CA LYS A 124 -0.45 -5.67 -15.65
C LYS A 124 -0.74 -4.83 -14.43
N ASN A 125 -0.78 -3.50 -14.62
CA ASN A 125 -1.31 -2.59 -13.61
C ASN A 125 -2.75 -2.98 -13.31
N LYS A 126 -3.06 -3.08 -12.01
CA LYS A 126 -4.40 -3.38 -11.51
C LYS A 126 -4.81 -2.22 -10.61
N ASN A 127 -6.10 -1.91 -10.61
CA ASN A 127 -6.70 -1.03 -9.62
C ASN A 127 -6.33 -1.53 -8.20
N PRO A 128 -6.32 -0.66 -7.17
CA PRO A 128 -5.90 -1.02 -5.83
C PRO A 128 -7.05 -1.75 -5.12
N LYS A 129 -7.57 -2.81 -5.74
CA LYS A 129 -8.52 -3.74 -5.14
C LYS A 129 -7.80 -4.51 -4.04
N PRO A 130 -8.49 -4.89 -2.95
CA PRO A 130 -7.87 -5.65 -1.87
C PRO A 130 -7.03 -6.85 -2.33
N SER A 131 -7.54 -7.67 -3.25
CA SER A 131 -6.77 -8.82 -3.77
C SER A 131 -5.47 -8.43 -4.48
N ALA A 132 -5.40 -7.27 -5.14
CA ALA A 132 -4.17 -6.77 -5.74
C ALA A 132 -3.18 -6.29 -4.67
N ILE A 133 -3.67 -5.58 -3.65
CA ILE A 133 -2.88 -5.10 -2.51
C ILE A 133 -2.29 -6.28 -1.75
N GLU A 134 -3.11 -7.27 -1.43
CA GLU A 134 -2.72 -8.46 -0.70
C GLU A 134 -1.69 -9.28 -1.50
N SER A 135 -1.92 -9.50 -2.80
CA SER A 135 -0.96 -10.19 -3.65
C SER A 135 0.43 -9.52 -3.67
N ILE A 136 0.48 -8.18 -3.71
CA ILE A 136 1.77 -7.46 -3.72
C ILE A 136 2.46 -7.58 -2.35
N CYS A 137 1.71 -7.41 -1.25
CA CYS A 137 2.24 -7.59 0.11
C CYS A 137 2.75 -9.02 0.33
N ASP A 138 2.00 -10.04 -0.12
CA ASP A 138 2.37 -11.45 -0.06
C ASP A 138 3.68 -11.73 -0.82
N ASN A 139 3.82 -11.17 -2.02
CA ASN A 139 5.05 -11.24 -2.83
C ASN A 139 6.27 -10.66 -2.10
N LEU A 140 6.06 -9.63 -1.28
CA LEU A 140 7.08 -9.01 -0.42
C LEU A 140 7.25 -9.69 0.94
N GLY A 141 6.60 -10.84 1.16
CA GLY A 141 6.70 -11.63 2.39
C GLY A 141 5.75 -11.22 3.51
N THR A 142 4.81 -10.31 3.24
CA THR A 142 3.79 -9.87 4.19
C THR A 142 2.47 -10.57 3.90
N LYS A 143 2.35 -11.83 4.34
CA LYS A 143 1.11 -12.60 4.13
C LYS A 143 -0.10 -11.95 4.80
N LYS A 144 -1.22 -11.89 4.06
CA LYS A 144 -2.55 -11.51 4.56
C LYS A 144 -2.57 -10.17 5.31
N ILE A 145 -2.13 -9.12 4.63
CA ILE A 145 -2.00 -7.78 5.23
C ILE A 145 -3.29 -7.30 5.89
N PHE A 146 -4.46 -7.53 5.29
CA PHE A 146 -5.74 -7.08 5.83
C PHE A 146 -6.15 -7.85 7.09
N GLU A 147 -5.91 -9.17 7.14
CA GLU A 147 -6.12 -9.96 8.36
C GLU A 147 -5.20 -9.48 9.50
N LYS A 148 -3.97 -9.07 9.18
CA LYS A 148 -3.02 -8.51 10.15
C LYS A 148 -3.41 -7.13 10.68
N LEU A 149 -4.09 -6.33 9.85
CA LEU A 149 -4.57 -5.01 10.25
C LEU A 149 -5.88 -5.08 11.02
N SER A 150 -6.72 -6.08 10.72
CA SER A 150 -8.04 -6.24 11.29
C SER A 150 -8.01 -6.35 12.81
N GLY A 151 -8.73 -5.44 13.45
CA GLY A 151 -8.86 -5.33 14.88
C GLY A 151 -7.63 -4.79 15.59
N THR A 152 -6.73 -4.09 14.88
CA THR A 152 -5.57 -3.39 15.48
C THR A 152 -5.86 -1.90 15.69
N ILE A 153 -4.93 -1.17 16.32
CA ILE A 153 -5.02 0.30 16.47
C ILE A 153 -5.19 1.03 15.13
N PHE A 154 -4.76 0.43 14.01
CA PHE A 154 -4.88 1.03 12.69
C PHE A 154 -6.33 1.14 12.21
N ASP A 155 -7.25 0.31 12.73
CA ASP A 155 -8.67 0.38 12.39
C ASP A 155 -9.37 1.60 13.00
N ASN A 156 -8.79 2.21 14.04
CA ASN A 156 -9.35 3.41 14.66
C ASN A 156 -9.48 4.58 13.67
N VAL A 157 -8.70 4.57 12.58
CA VAL A 157 -8.80 5.59 11.52
C VAL A 157 -10.21 5.68 10.93
N PHE A 158 -11.01 4.61 11.01
CA PHE A 158 -12.37 4.57 10.47
C PHE A 158 -13.41 5.26 11.36
N SER A 159 -13.12 5.44 12.65
CA SER A 159 -13.95 6.19 13.60
C SER A 159 -13.44 7.61 13.88
N MET A 160 -12.25 7.96 13.39
CA MET A 160 -11.63 9.27 13.54
C MET A 160 -12.24 10.34 12.62
N THR A 161 -12.27 11.58 13.11
CA THR A 161 -12.48 12.79 12.30
C THR A 161 -11.25 13.07 11.42
N ASP A 162 -11.42 13.88 10.38
CA ASP A 162 -10.34 14.26 9.46
C ASP A 162 -9.06 14.76 10.18
N LYS A 163 -9.21 15.68 11.14
CA LYS A 163 -8.10 16.21 11.94
C LYS A 163 -7.42 15.15 12.82
N GLU A 164 -8.17 14.16 13.30
CA GLU A 164 -7.60 13.06 14.08
C GLU A 164 -6.81 12.11 13.19
N ILE A 165 -7.28 11.85 11.96
CA ILE A 165 -6.55 11.06 10.97
C ILE A 165 -5.22 11.74 10.65
N GLU A 166 -5.20 13.05 10.42
CA GLU A 166 -3.95 13.80 10.16
C GLU A 166 -2.96 13.73 11.33
N ARG A 167 -3.45 13.79 12.57
CA ARG A 167 -2.60 13.64 13.77
C ARG A 167 -2.05 12.22 13.87
N PHE A 168 -2.89 11.22 13.64
CA PHE A 168 -2.49 9.82 13.63
C PHE A 168 -1.46 9.54 12.53
N GLU A 169 -1.67 10.08 11.34
CA GLU A 169 -0.77 9.98 10.19
C GLU A 169 0.64 10.50 10.50
N LYS A 170 0.75 11.63 11.22
CA LYS A 170 2.05 12.19 11.65
C LYS A 170 2.78 11.27 12.62
N ILE A 171 2.06 10.62 13.54
CA ILE A 171 2.63 9.63 14.48
C ILE A 171 3.15 8.41 13.71
N ILE A 172 2.40 7.93 12.73
CA ILE A 172 2.82 6.82 11.87
C ILE A 172 4.02 7.23 11.01
N ASP A 173 4.07 8.44 10.46
CA ASP A 173 5.21 8.95 9.68
C ASP A 173 6.52 8.90 10.46
N ILE A 174 6.50 9.39 11.71
CA ILE A 174 7.65 9.35 12.61
C ILE A 174 8.07 7.89 12.86
N SER A 175 7.10 7.01 13.13
CA SER A 175 7.34 5.59 13.39
C SER A 175 7.97 4.87 12.19
N VAL A 176 7.47 5.15 10.98
CA VAL A 176 8.00 4.61 9.72
C VAL A 176 9.42 5.11 9.48
N LYS A 177 9.67 6.42 9.56
CA LYS A 177 11.01 6.98 9.36
C LYS A 177 12.01 6.43 10.38
N LYS A 178 11.61 6.29 11.64
CA LYS A 178 12.42 5.63 12.68
C LYS A 178 12.74 4.18 12.29
N ARG A 179 11.76 3.39 11.82
CA ARG A 179 11.97 2.01 11.36
C ARG A 179 12.97 1.93 10.20
N LEU A 180 12.82 2.80 9.20
CA LEU A 180 13.70 2.84 8.02
C LEU A 180 15.13 3.29 8.35
N SER A 181 15.30 4.12 9.38
CA SER A 181 16.61 4.59 9.83
C SER A 181 17.41 3.54 10.61
N LYS A 182 16.77 2.81 11.53
CA LYS A 182 17.49 2.05 12.57
C LYS A 182 18.02 0.68 12.16
N GLN A 183 17.64 0.10 11.02
CA GLN A 183 18.01 -1.30 10.63
C GLN A 183 17.81 -2.35 11.74
N GLN A 184 17.04 -2.03 12.77
CA GLN A 184 16.80 -2.89 13.93
C GLN A 184 15.39 -3.46 13.83
N LYS A 185 15.24 -4.73 14.24
CA LYS A 185 13.94 -5.33 14.52
C LYS A 185 13.23 -4.47 15.57
N LEU A 186 12.19 -3.75 15.16
CA LEU A 186 11.29 -3.12 16.11
C LEU A 186 10.28 -4.17 16.53
N ASP A 187 9.97 -4.23 17.82
CA ASP A 187 8.84 -5.00 18.28
C ASP A 187 7.54 -4.37 17.73
N THR A 188 7.02 -4.91 16.63
CA THR A 188 5.76 -4.47 16.04
C THR A 188 4.55 -4.91 16.86
N PHE A 189 4.76 -5.76 17.88
CA PHE A 189 3.71 -6.36 18.67
C PHE A 189 2.73 -5.33 19.21
N VAL A 190 3.22 -4.20 19.74
CA VAL A 190 2.37 -3.15 20.31
C VAL A 190 1.43 -2.53 19.27
N LEU A 191 1.86 -2.39 18.02
CA LEU A 191 1.06 -1.76 16.96
C LEU A 191 0.14 -2.75 16.25
N THR A 192 0.51 -4.02 16.21
CA THR A 192 -0.29 -5.10 15.60
C THR A 192 -1.07 -5.90 16.64
N GLN A 193 -1.06 -5.48 17.92
CA GLN A 193 -1.85 -6.12 18.96
C GLN A 193 -3.33 -5.94 18.62
N LYS A 194 -4.08 -7.05 18.66
CA LYS A 194 -5.53 -6.98 18.47
C LYS A 194 -6.15 -6.23 19.64
N THR A 195 -6.71 -5.07 19.35
CA THR A 195 -7.51 -4.23 20.24
C THR A 195 -8.97 -4.69 20.28
N SER A 196 -9.38 -5.55 19.35
CA SER A 196 -10.74 -6.11 19.29
C SER A 196 -10.76 -7.56 18.80
N SER A 197 -11.72 -8.35 19.28
CA SER A 197 -11.98 -9.73 18.87
C SER A 197 -12.82 -9.78 17.58
N ILE A 198 -12.28 -9.32 16.46
CA ILE A 198 -12.96 -9.48 15.16
C ILE A 198 -12.73 -10.91 14.64
N GLN A 199 -13.82 -11.62 14.32
CA GLN A 199 -13.77 -12.94 13.70
C GLN A 199 -13.19 -12.83 12.28
N SER A 200 -12.25 -13.71 11.94
CA SER A 200 -11.42 -13.64 10.72
C SER A 200 -12.14 -13.95 9.40
N LYS A 201 -13.47 -14.10 9.39
CA LYS A 201 -14.25 -14.45 8.19
C LYS A 201 -14.87 -13.25 7.48
N ASP A 202 -15.00 -12.11 8.15
CA ASP A 202 -15.60 -10.92 7.57
C ASP A 202 -14.56 -10.03 6.89
N ARG A 203 -14.99 -9.29 5.86
CA ARG A 203 -14.19 -8.24 5.21
C ARG A 203 -13.71 -7.24 6.26
N SER A 204 -12.41 -6.96 6.31
CA SER A 204 -11.86 -5.92 7.17
C SER A 204 -12.35 -4.53 6.76
N LEU A 205 -12.22 -3.56 7.67
CA LEU A 205 -12.57 -2.17 7.40
C LEU A 205 -11.72 -1.58 6.25
N TRP A 206 -10.45 -1.95 6.20
CA TRP A 206 -9.55 -1.56 5.10
C TRP A 206 -9.97 -2.15 3.76
N GLU A 207 -10.35 -3.42 3.73
CA GLU A 207 -10.86 -4.03 2.50
C GLU A 207 -12.15 -3.35 2.02
N SER A 208 -13.07 -3.09 2.95
CA SER A 208 -14.34 -2.42 2.66
C SER A 208 -14.12 -1.00 2.15
N PHE A 209 -13.14 -0.29 2.72
CA PHE A 209 -12.71 1.03 2.26
C PHE A 209 -12.16 1.00 0.83
N PHE A 210 -11.24 0.08 0.53
CA PHE A 210 -10.69 -0.05 -0.81
C PHE A 210 -11.75 -0.45 -1.84
N ASP A 211 -12.66 -1.35 -1.51
CA ASP A 211 -13.80 -1.67 -2.38
C ASP A 211 -14.63 -0.42 -2.68
N ASN A 212 -14.97 0.37 -1.66
CA ASN A 212 -15.78 1.57 -1.81
C ASN A 212 -15.13 2.59 -2.77
N ILE A 213 -13.86 2.94 -2.56
CA ILE A 213 -13.19 3.94 -3.41
C ILE A 213 -12.99 3.41 -4.85
N ASN A 214 -12.79 2.09 -5.01
CA ASN A 214 -12.70 1.47 -6.33
C ASN A 214 -14.04 1.54 -7.07
N THR A 215 -15.15 1.27 -6.39
CA THR A 215 -16.50 1.41 -6.95
C THR A 215 -16.76 2.85 -7.37
N LYS A 216 -16.50 3.83 -6.49
CA LYS A 216 -16.64 5.26 -6.83
C LYS A 216 -15.84 5.67 -8.06
N ARG A 217 -14.56 5.26 -8.15
CA ARG A 217 -13.72 5.53 -9.33
C ARG A 217 -14.23 4.83 -10.58
N HIS A 218 -14.73 3.60 -10.47
CA HIS A 218 -15.30 2.85 -11.58
C HIS A 218 -16.53 3.57 -12.13
N ASP A 219 -17.45 3.96 -11.26
CA ASP A 219 -18.68 4.64 -11.62
C ASP A 219 -18.43 5.99 -12.31
N ILE A 220 -17.46 6.77 -11.81
CA ILE A 220 -17.02 8.01 -12.44
C ILE A 220 -16.42 7.74 -13.82
N ALA A 221 -15.50 6.79 -13.92
CA ALA A 221 -14.77 6.53 -15.17
C ALA A 221 -15.63 5.97 -16.29
N HIS A 222 -16.70 5.25 -15.96
CA HIS A 222 -17.65 4.70 -16.94
C HIS A 222 -18.86 5.62 -17.18
N GLY A 223 -18.93 6.78 -16.53
CA GLY A 223 -20.04 7.72 -16.70
C GLY A 223 -21.37 7.21 -16.12
N ASN A 224 -21.32 6.24 -15.20
CA ASN A 224 -22.53 5.72 -14.54
C ASN A 224 -23.13 6.72 -13.54
N VAL A 225 -22.36 7.75 -13.18
CA VAL A 225 -22.72 8.74 -12.17
C VAL A 225 -22.59 10.15 -12.77
N PHE A 226 -23.74 10.77 -13.05
CA PHE A 226 -23.84 12.13 -13.57
C PHE A 226 -23.79 13.19 -12.44
N GLU A 227 -24.25 12.84 -11.25
CA GLU A 227 -24.23 13.69 -10.06
C GLU A 227 -23.07 13.33 -9.13
N ASN A 228 -22.35 14.32 -8.60
CA ASN A 228 -21.22 14.04 -7.70
C ASN A 228 -21.69 13.41 -6.38
N SER A 229 -21.25 12.18 -6.11
CA SER A 229 -21.61 11.43 -4.90
C SER A 229 -20.67 11.66 -3.72
N THR A 230 -19.60 12.44 -3.89
CA THR A 230 -18.56 12.61 -2.87
C THR A 230 -18.28 14.09 -2.64
N SER A 231 -18.51 14.58 -1.42
CA SER A 231 -18.21 15.95 -1.03
C SER A 231 -16.71 16.18 -0.86
N THR A 232 -16.29 17.45 -0.85
CA THR A 232 -14.92 17.84 -0.49
C THR A 232 -14.52 17.36 0.92
N SER A 233 -15.45 17.41 1.88
CA SER A 233 -15.21 16.88 3.23
C SER A 233 -14.96 15.37 3.24
N GLU A 234 -15.71 14.60 2.44
CA GLU A 234 -15.50 13.16 2.30
C GLU A 234 -14.19 12.86 1.54
N LEU A 235 -13.85 13.64 0.52
CA LEU A 235 -12.59 13.54 -0.20
C LEU A 235 -11.37 13.76 0.71
N LYS A 236 -11.42 14.74 1.62
CA LYS A 236 -10.35 14.98 2.62
C LYS A 236 -10.13 13.73 3.49
N VAL A 237 -11.21 13.13 3.99
CA VAL A 237 -11.16 11.89 4.79
C VAL A 237 -10.60 10.72 3.97
N ILE A 238 -11.07 10.53 2.74
CA ILE A 238 -10.58 9.45 1.85
C ILE A 238 -9.09 9.61 1.58
N LYS A 239 -8.66 10.80 1.18
CA LYS A 239 -7.26 11.16 0.95
C LYS A 239 -6.41 10.85 2.18
N ASN A 240 -6.85 11.32 3.35
CA ASN A 240 -6.11 11.11 4.61
C ASN A 240 -6.06 9.63 5.04
N LYS A 241 -7.12 8.84 4.80
CA LYS A 241 -7.11 7.37 5.00
C LYS A 241 -6.15 6.66 4.04
N CYS A 242 -6.18 7.00 2.75
CA CYS A 242 -5.25 6.46 1.74
C CYS A 242 -3.78 6.75 2.12
N LYS A 243 -3.47 8.01 2.43
CA LYS A 243 -2.13 8.44 2.86
C LYS A 243 -1.66 7.69 4.11
N THR A 244 -2.54 7.55 5.10
CA THR A 244 -2.26 6.80 6.33
C THR A 244 -1.98 5.33 6.03
N PHE A 245 -2.81 4.69 5.18
CA PHE A 245 -2.62 3.30 4.77
C PHE A 245 -1.27 3.07 4.09
N GLN A 246 -0.85 3.95 3.18
CA GLN A 246 0.45 3.82 2.52
C GLN A 246 1.59 3.71 3.54
N LYS A 247 1.55 4.55 4.58
CA LYS A 247 2.56 4.56 5.65
C LYS A 247 2.49 3.31 6.53
N ILE A 248 1.29 2.87 6.88
CA ILE A 248 1.08 1.60 7.60
C ILE A 248 1.63 0.42 6.80
N CYS A 249 1.33 0.37 5.50
CA CYS A 249 1.80 -0.68 4.61
C CYS A 249 3.34 -0.71 4.54
N ILE A 250 3.98 0.46 4.34
CA ILE A 250 5.45 0.57 4.39
C ILE A 250 5.98 0.04 5.73
N PHE A 251 5.39 0.47 6.85
CA PHE A 251 5.82 0.04 8.18
C PHE A 251 5.80 -1.50 8.33
N ILE A 252 4.69 -2.14 7.94
CA ILE A 252 4.52 -3.59 8.10
C ILE A 252 5.43 -4.35 7.13
N VAL A 253 5.50 -3.94 5.86
CA VAL A 253 6.35 -4.60 4.86
C VAL A 253 7.81 -4.58 5.30
N PHE A 254 8.31 -3.42 5.75
CA PHE A 254 9.69 -3.32 6.23
C PHE A 254 9.90 -4.05 7.55
N SER A 255 8.87 -4.31 8.34
CA SER A 255 9.02 -5.10 9.58
C SER A 255 9.32 -6.57 9.32
N ASN A 256 9.00 -7.09 8.14
CA ASN A 256 9.33 -8.46 7.74
C ASN A 256 10.73 -8.59 7.11
N ILE A 257 11.42 -7.47 6.84
CA ILE A 257 12.76 -7.44 6.25
C ILE A 257 13.75 -7.04 7.35
N ASN A 258 14.67 -7.96 7.69
CA ASN A 258 15.74 -7.70 8.66
C ASN A 258 16.65 -6.56 8.17
#